data_AF-A0A520YFD2-F1
#
_entry.id   AF-A0A520YFD2-F1
#
_cell.length_a   1.000
_cell.length_b   1.000
_cell.length_c   1.000
_cell.angle_alpha   90.00
_cell.angle_beta   90.00
_cell.angle_gamma   90.00
#
_symmetry.space_group_name_H-M   'P 1'
#
loop_
_entity.id
_entity.type
_entity.pdbx_description
1 polymer ?
#
loop_
_entity_poly.entity_id
_entity_poly.type
_entity_poly.pdbx_seq_one_letter_code
_entity_poly.pdbx_strand_id
1 'polypeptide(L)' 'MSALYIGLMSGTSVDGIDAALVEFSENKLQLIESHCEPIRDNVRAQVSALCTPGDNEIDRLGALDIELGM' A
#
# COMPACT_ATOMS: atom_id res chain seq x y z
N MET A 1 -10.72 -26.87 4.86
CA MET A 1 -10.77 -25.75 5.85
C MET A 1 -10.88 -24.43 5.11
N SER A 2 -11.60 -23.42 5.64
CA SER A 2 -11.72 -22.09 5.01
C SER A 2 -10.92 -21.06 5.80
N ALA A 3 -10.20 -20.17 5.12
CA ALA A 3 -9.34 -19.16 5.73
C ALA A 3 -9.47 -17.80 5.03
N LEU A 4 -9.55 -16.73 5.82
CA LEU A 4 -9.65 -15.36 5.33
C LEU A 4 -8.28 -14.67 5.34
N TYR A 5 -8.00 -13.92 4.28
CA TYR A 5 -6.77 -13.14 4.11
C TYR A 5 -7.09 -11.75 3.57
N ILE A 6 -6.27 -10.77 3.94
CA ILE A 6 -6.28 -9.44 3.35
C ILE A 6 -5.04 -9.30 2.49
N GLY A 7 -5.24 -8.99 1.20
CA GLY A 7 -4.18 -8.54 0.31
C GLY A 7 -4.14 -7.02 0.27
N LEU A 8 -2.94 -6.44 0.42
CA LEU A 8 -2.70 -5.00 0.26
C LEU A 8 -1.75 -4.77 -0.91
N MET A 9 -2.02 -3.77 -1.74
CA MET A 9 -1.17 -3.37 -2.85
C MET A 9 -1.23 -1.86 -3.07
N SER A 10 -0.09 -1.22 -3.30
CA SER A 10 -0.01 0.17 -3.79
C SER A 10 0.75 0.15 -5.12
N GLY A 11 0.12 0.70 -6.17
CA GLY A 11 0.76 0.87 -7.48
C GLY A 11 1.90 1.90 -7.44
N THR A 12 2.70 1.95 -8.50
CA THR A 12 3.78 2.96 -8.67
C THR A 12 3.25 4.37 -8.92
N SER A 13 1.96 4.53 -9.18
CA SER A 13 1.23 5.81 -9.21
C SER A 13 1.10 6.45 -7.82
N VAL A 14 1.20 5.66 -6.74
CA VAL A 14 1.11 6.11 -5.34
C VAL A 14 -0.15 6.94 -5.09
N ASP A 15 -1.24 6.54 -5.73
CA ASP A 15 -2.53 7.22 -5.66
C ASP A 15 -3.45 6.66 -4.57
N GLY A 16 -3.35 5.36 -4.29
CA GLY A 16 -4.11 4.68 -3.25
C GLY A 16 -3.49 3.34 -2.84
N ILE A 17 -4.03 2.79 -1.76
CA ILE A 17 -3.77 1.42 -1.28
C ILE A 17 -5.02 0.61 -1.56
N ASP A 18 -4.88 -0.37 -2.46
CA ASP A 18 -5.92 -1.36 -2.73
C ASP A 18 -5.87 -2.45 -1.67
N ALA A 19 -7.02 -2.73 -1.06
CA ALA A 19 -7.22 -3.79 -0.08
C ALA A 19 -8.27 -4.78 -0.59
N ALA A 20 -7.97 -6.07 -0.54
CA ALA A 20 -8.88 -7.15 -0.94
C ALA A 20 -9.00 -8.17 0.20
N LEU A 21 -10.22 -8.36 0.70
CA LEU A 21 -10.55 -9.45 1.60
C LEU A 21 -10.92 -10.67 0.76
N VAL A 22 -10.16 -11.76 0.91
CA VAL A 22 -10.36 -12.99 0.15
C VAL A 22 -10.53 -14.18 1.08
N GLU A 23 -11.37 -15.12 0.68
CA GLU A 23 -11.53 -16.41 1.32
C GLU A 23 -10.89 -17.50 0.46
N PHE A 24 -9.97 -18.26 1.05
CA PHE A 24 -9.38 -19.45 0.43
C PHE A 24 -9.96 -20.70 1.09
N SER A 25 -10.43 -21.62 0.26
CA SER A 25 -10.77 -22.99 0.63
C SER A 25 -10.09 -23.96 -0.33
N GLU A 26 -10.11 -25.26 -0.01
CA GLU A 26 -9.25 -26.30 -0.62
C GLU A 26 -8.97 -26.12 -2.12
N ASN A 27 -9.98 -25.85 -2.95
CA ASN A 27 -9.81 -25.58 -4.39
C ASN A 27 -10.55 -24.31 -4.86
N LYS A 28 -10.87 -23.35 -3.98
CA LYS A 28 -11.60 -22.14 -4.37
C LYS A 28 -11.02 -20.89 -3.73
N LEU A 29 -11.00 -19.82 -4.52
CA LEU A 29 -10.74 -18.45 -4.10
C LEU A 29 -12.02 -17.65 -4.32
N GLN A 30 -12.42 -16.89 -3.29
CA GLN A 30 -13.54 -15.96 -3.37
C GLN A 30 -13.09 -14.58 -2.90
N LEU A 31 -13.34 -13.55 -3.72
CA LEU A 31 -13.26 -12.16 -3.27
C LEU A 31 -14.50 -11.85 -2.43
N ILE A 32 -14.30 -11.47 -1.18
CA ILE A 32 -15.37 -11.14 -0.24
C ILE A 32 -15.67 -9.64 -0.29
N GLU A 33 -14.63 -8.80 -0.29
CA GLU A 33 -14.76 -7.34 -0.33
C GLU A 33 -13.49 -6.70 -0.91
N SER A 34 -13.63 -5.50 -1.47
CA SER A 34 -12.52 -4.68 -1.93
C SER A 34 -12.67 -3.22 -1.47
N HIS A 35 -11.57 -2.60 -1.07
CA HIS A 35 -11.50 -1.20 -0.67
C HIS A 35 -10.30 -0.53 -1.32
N CYS A 36 -10.41 0.76 -1.63
CA CYS A 36 -9.29 1.57 -2.09
C CYS A 36 -9.16 2.78 -1.15
N GLU A 37 -8.07 2.83 -0.40
CA GLU A 37 -7.78 3.93 0.51
C GLU A 37 -6.90 4.97 -0.21
N PRO A 38 -7.35 6.22 -0.39
CA PRO A 38 -6.55 7.23 -1.07
C PRO A 38 -5.32 7.61 -0.25
N ILE A 39 -4.14 7.64 -0.89
CA ILE A 39 -2.92 8.13 -0.25
C ILE A 39 -3.00 9.66 -0.18
N ARG A 40 -2.75 10.21 1.03
CA ARG A 40 -2.73 11.66 1.28
C ARG A 40 -1.75 12.37 0.33
N ASP A 41 -2.16 13.52 -0.21
CA ASP A 41 -1.35 14.28 -1.18
C ASP A 41 0.06 14.62 -0.68
N ASN A 42 0.22 14.89 0.63
CA ASN A 42 1.52 15.18 1.21
C ASN A 42 2.47 13.97 1.14
N VAL A 43 1.97 12.76 1.40
CA VAL A 43 2.71 11.50 1.32
C VAL A 43 3.08 11.22 -0.14
N ARG A 44 2.13 11.39 -1.07
CA ARG A 44 2.40 11.24 -2.51
C ARG A 44 3.51 12.17 -3.00
N ALA A 45 3.49 13.43 -2.55
CA ALA A 45 4.52 14.40 -2.87
C ALA A 45 5.90 14.02 -2.29
N GLN A 46 5.94 13.48 -1.07
CA GLN A 46 7.17 13.00 -0.45
C GLN A 46 7.76 11.79 -1.20
N VAL A 47 6.93 10.82 -1.61
CA VAL A 47 7.37 9.69 -2.44
C VAL A 47 7.95 10.20 -3.76
N SER A 48 7.24 11.11 -4.43
CA SER A 48 7.71 11.71 -5.69
C SER A 48 9.06 12.43 -5.52
N ALA A 49 9.26 13.11 -4.39
CA ALA A 49 10.50 13.83 -4.09
C ALA A 49 11.68 12.91 -3.71
N LEU A 50 11.44 11.62 -3.45
CA LEU A 50 12.50 10.61 -3.29
C LEU A 50 12.92 9.98 -4.62
N CYS A 51 12.14 10.19 -5.69
CA CYS A 51 12.49 9.73 -7.04
C CYS A 51 13.50 10.64 -7.76
N THR A 52 13.95 11.71 -7.10
CA THR A 52 14.96 12.65 -7.58
C THR A 52 16.01 12.87 -6.50
N PRO A 53 17.30 13.05 -6.85
CA PRO A 53 18.33 13.36 -5.86
C PRO A 53 17.95 14.57 -5.02
N GLY A 54 18.17 14.48 -3.72
CA GLY A 54 17.86 15.58 -2.81
C GLY A 54 18.52 15.40 -1.46
N ASP A 55 18.40 16.42 -0.63
CA ASP A 55 18.99 16.39 0.70
C ASP A 55 18.33 15.31 1.57
N ASN A 56 19.19 14.57 2.28
CA ASN A 56 18.83 13.60 3.29
C ASN A 56 17.84 12.51 2.84
N GLU A 57 17.98 12.02 1.61
CA GLU A 57 17.05 11.06 0.98
C GLU A 57 16.88 9.74 1.74
N ILE A 58 17.94 9.23 2.39
CA ILE A 58 17.88 7.96 3.14
C ILE A 58 17.04 8.09 4.41
N ASP A 59 17.24 9.14 5.20
CA ASP A 59 16.45 9.36 6.42
C ASP A 59 14.98 9.67 6.07
N ARG A 60 14.76 10.45 5.00
CA ARG A 60 13.42 10.76 4.49
C ARG A 60 12.70 9.49 4.01
N LEU A 61 13.42 8.57 3.36
CA LEU A 61 12.88 7.26 3.00
C LEU A 61 12.46 6.47 4.24
N GLY A 62 13.30 6.41 5.28
CA GLY A 62 12.98 5.70 6.51
C GLY A 62 11.77 6.28 7.26
N ALA A 63 11.65 7.60 7.32
CA ALA A 63 10.49 8.26 7.92
C ALA A 63 9.20 7.98 7.13
N LEU A 64 9.29 7.99 5.80
CA LEU A 64 8.15 7.75 4.91
C LEU A 64 7.69 6.29 4.93
N ASP A 65 8.62 5.33 5.06
CA ASP A 65 8.32 3.91 5.24
C ASP A 65 7.43 3.67 6.47
N ILE A 66 7.76 4.33 7.59
CA ILE A 66 6.94 4.30 8.81
C ILE A 66 5.58 4.95 8.57
N GLU A 67 5.52 6.12 7.94
CA GLU A 67 4.25 6.83 7.67
C GLU A 67 3.31 6.06 6.74
N LEU A 68 3.84 5.24 5.81
CA LEU A 68 3.06 4.38 4.91
C LEU A 68 2.58 3.09 5.56
N GLY A 69 3.30 2.59 6.57
CA GLY A 69 2.98 1.34 7.27
C GLY A 69 2.05 1.47 8.48
N MET A 70 1.80 2.70 8.96
CA MET A 70 0.95 3.02 10.12
C MET A 70 -0.48 3.39 9.73
#